data_AF-K9E8P8-F1
#
_entry.id   AF-K9E8P8-F1
#
_cell.length_a   1.000
_cell.length_b   1.000
_cell.length_c   1.000
_cell.angle_alpha   90.00
_cell.angle_beta   90.00
_cell.angle_gamma   90.00
#
_symmetry.space_group_name_H-M   'P 1'
#
loop_
_entity.id
_entity.type
_entity.pdbx_description
1 polymer ?
#
loop_
_entity_poly.entity_id
_entity_poly.type
_entity_poly.pdbx_seq_one_letter_code
_entity_poly.pdbx_strand_id
1 'polypeptide(L)'
;MFFKLEAGDFMFKKVKNDQAFILLESILALSLVSITMILVLPFSLQLLQARQKRQNEIEGYRLLYDYSYEWLGSSDQWVTRSGVDYRVSYHENALQVSLPNQDEIVLEVVEP
;
A
#
# COMPACT_ATOMS: atom_id res chain seq x y z
N MET A 1 61.69 20.16 -27.63
CA MET A 1 60.25 20.33 -27.90
C MET A 1 59.48 19.15 -27.30
N PHE A 2 59.55 18.91 -25.98
CA PHE A 2 58.97 17.72 -25.33
C PHE A 2 58.00 18.04 -24.17
N PHE A 3 58.14 19.20 -23.51
CA PHE A 3 57.29 19.60 -22.36
C PHE A 3 55.80 19.78 -22.67
N LYS A 4 55.42 20.04 -23.93
CA LYS A 4 54.02 20.28 -24.30
C LYS A 4 53.19 18.99 -24.40
N LEU A 5 53.82 17.84 -24.65
CA LEU A 5 53.16 16.54 -24.75
C LEU A 5 52.88 15.93 -23.36
N GLU A 6 53.82 16.04 -22.42
CA GLU A 6 53.63 15.55 -21.04
C GLU A 6 52.51 16.28 -20.28
N ALA A 7 52.36 17.60 -20.50
CA ALA A 7 51.31 18.38 -19.87
C ALA A 7 49.90 18.01 -20.38
N GLY A 8 49.79 17.67 -21.67
CA GLY A 8 48.53 17.20 -22.28
C GLY A 8 48.12 15.83 -21.75
N ASP A 9 49.07 14.91 -21.61
CA ASP A 9 48.82 13.56 -21.10
C ASP A 9 48.44 13.58 -19.60
N PHE A 10 49.06 14.43 -18.80
CA PHE A 10 48.71 14.61 -17.39
C PHE A 10 47.31 15.21 -17.20
N MET A 11 46.95 16.22 -18.00
CA MET A 11 45.61 16.82 -17.98
C MET A 11 44.53 15.81 -18.42
N PHE A 12 44.80 15.00 -19.45
CA PHE A 12 43.86 13.98 -19.91
C PHE A 12 43.66 12.87 -18.87
N LYS A 13 44.73 12.45 -18.18
CA LYS A 13 44.67 11.48 -17.08
C LYS A 13 43.89 12.02 -15.88
N LYS A 14 44.04 13.32 -15.58
CA LYS A 14 43.31 14.00 -14.51
C LYS A 14 41.81 14.10 -14.81
N VAL A 15 41.45 14.52 -16.02
CA VAL A 15 40.04 14.56 -16.48
C VAL A 15 39.40 13.16 -16.47
N LYS A 16 40.13 12.12 -16.89
CA LYS A 16 39.64 10.74 -16.86
C LYS A 16 39.43 10.22 -15.42
N ASN A 17 40.29 10.61 -14.49
CA ASN A 17 40.12 10.30 -13.07
C ASN A 17 38.94 11.05 -12.45
N ASP A 18 38.73 12.32 -12.80
CA ASP A 18 37.59 13.11 -12.32
C ASP A 18 36.26 12.54 -12.82
N GLN A 19 36.20 12.12 -14.09
CA GLN A 19 35.03 11.43 -14.64
C GLN A 19 34.77 10.08 -13.96
N ALA A 20 35.82 9.31 -13.66
CA ALA A 20 35.70 8.05 -12.92
C ALA A 20 35.22 8.28 -11.47
N PHE A 21 35.67 9.37 -10.84
CA PHE A 21 35.23 9.78 -9.51
C PHE A 21 33.75 10.17 -9.48
N ILE A 22 33.30 10.98 -10.46
CA ILE A 22 31.90 11.37 -10.61
C ILE A 22 30.99 10.16 -10.85
N LEU A 23 31.45 9.19 -11.65
CA LEU A 23 30.72 7.93 -11.87
C LEU A 23 30.59 7.12 -10.57
N LEU A 24 31.66 7.01 -9.79
CA LEU A 24 31.63 6.31 -8.50
C LEU A 24 30.66 6.99 -7.52
N GLU A 25 30.72 8.32 -7.41
CA GLU A 25 29.84 9.10 -6.56
C GLU A 25 28.37 8.95 -6.97
N SER A 26 28.10 8.93 -8.27
CA SER A 26 26.76 8.69 -8.82
C SER A 26 26.24 7.30 -8.50
N ILE A 27 27.09 6.26 -8.57
CA ILE A 27 26.73 4.89 -8.21
C ILE A 27 26.45 4.78 -6.71
N LEU A 28 27.25 5.43 -5.87
CA LEU A 28 27.02 5.48 -4.43
C LEU A 28 25.72 6.18 -4.08
N ALA A 29 25.45 7.33 -4.70
CA ALA A 29 24.18 8.05 -4.53
C ALA A 29 22.98 7.21 -4.98
N LEU A 30 23.08 6.52 -6.12
CA LEU A 30 22.03 5.66 -6.64
C LEU A 30 21.79 4.43 -5.73
N SER A 31 22.86 3.87 -5.16
CA SER A 31 22.77 2.78 -4.17
C SER A 31 22.01 3.24 -2.92
N LEU A 32 22.29 4.44 -2.42
CA LEU A 32 21.66 5.00 -1.23
C LEU A 32 20.17 5.29 -1.45
N VAL A 33 19.82 5.82 -2.63
CA VAL A 33 18.42 6.00 -3.04
C VAL A 33 17.70 4.65 -3.15
N SER A 34 18.34 3.64 -3.74
CA SER A 34 17.76 2.31 -3.89
C SER A 34 17.48 1.65 -2.54
N ILE A 35 18.42 1.72 -1.59
CA ILE A 35 18.23 1.22 -0.22
C ILE A 35 17.07 1.94 0.47
N THR A 36 17.00 3.26 0.31
CA THR A 36 15.93 4.07 0.89
C THR A 36 14.57 3.70 0.31
N MET A 37 14.48 3.49 -1.01
CA MET A 37 13.25 3.02 -1.64
C MET A 37 12.83 1.64 -1.14
N ILE A 38 13.76 0.70 -0.98
CA ILE A 38 13.47 -0.64 -0.44
C ILE A 38 12.88 -0.57 0.97
N LEU A 39 13.28 0.42 1.79
CA LEU A 39 12.76 0.60 3.15
C LEU A 39 11.44 1.38 3.18
N VAL A 40 11.32 2.45 2.39
CA VAL A 40 10.17 3.37 2.45
C VAL A 40 8.96 2.84 1.68
N LEU A 41 9.16 2.21 0.52
CA LEU A 41 8.07 1.67 -0.29
C LEU A 41 7.19 0.66 0.46
N PRO A 42 7.72 -0.40 1.11
CA PRO A 42 6.85 -1.36 1.79
C PRO A 42 6.06 -0.70 2.91
N PHE A 43 6.64 0.28 3.62
CA PHE A 43 5.94 1.02 4.66
C PHE A 43 4.78 1.86 4.10
N SER A 44 5.02 2.55 2.99
CA SER A 44 3.96 3.33 2.31
C SER A 44 2.81 2.46 1.81
N LEU A 45 3.12 1.27 1.27
CA LEU A 45 2.12 0.31 0.83
C LEU A 45 1.32 -0.24 2.01
N GLN A 46 1.98 -0.59 3.12
CA GLN A 46 1.30 -1.04 4.34
C GLN A 46 0.36 0.03 4.89
N LEU A 47 0.75 1.31 4.88
CA LEU A 47 -0.12 2.41 5.31
C LEU A 47 -1.35 2.56 4.41
N LEU A 48 -1.18 2.48 3.09
CA LEU A 48 -2.30 2.53 2.14
C LEU A 48 -3.25 1.35 2.35
N GLN A 49 -2.71 0.14 2.48
CA GLN A 49 -3.51 -1.06 2.76
C GLN A 49 -4.24 -0.98 4.10
N ALA A 50 -3.58 -0.50 5.16
CA ALA A 50 -4.19 -0.32 6.47
C ALA A 50 -5.32 0.72 6.43
N ARG A 51 -5.14 1.82 5.70
CA ARG A 51 -6.19 2.82 5.49
C ARG A 51 -7.38 2.24 4.75
N GLN A 52 -7.14 1.48 3.69
CA GLN A 52 -8.22 0.82 2.93
C GLN A 52 -8.97 -0.19 3.81
N LYS A 53 -8.25 -1.01 4.59
CA LYS A 53 -8.84 -1.97 5.52
C LYS A 53 -9.77 -1.28 6.52
N ARG A 54 -9.31 -0.21 7.18
CA ARG A 54 -10.14 0.56 8.13
C ARG A 54 -11.36 1.18 7.47
N GLN A 55 -11.24 1.69 6.24
CA GLN A 55 -12.39 2.24 5.52
C GLN A 55 -13.44 1.15 5.25
N ASN A 56 -12.99 -0.03 4.81
CA ASN A 56 -13.90 -1.13 4.55
C ASN A 56 -14.57 -1.64 5.85
N GLU A 57 -13.84 -1.70 6.96
CA GLU A 57 -14.40 -2.06 8.28
C GLU A 57 -15.48 -1.08 8.73
N ILE A 58 -15.23 0.23 8.61
CA ILE A 58 -16.20 1.28 8.97
C ILE A 58 -17.47 1.15 8.12
N GLU A 59 -17.34 0.92 6.81
CA GLU A 59 -18.50 0.69 5.94
C GLU A 59 -19.22 -0.63 6.29
N GLY A 60 -18.49 -1.68 6.69
CA GLY A 60 -19.09 -2.92 7.20
C GLY A 60 -19.96 -2.67 8.43
N TYR A 61 -19.46 -1.91 9.42
CA TYR A 61 -20.25 -1.50 10.60
C TYR A 61 -21.45 -0.63 10.24
N ARG A 62 -21.31 0.25 9.25
CA ARG A 62 -22.42 1.08 8.78
C ARG A 62 -23.51 0.23 8.14
N LEU A 63 -23.14 -0.72 7.28
CA LEU A 63 -24.09 -1.67 6.69
C LEU A 63 -24.76 -2.51 7.77
N LEU A 64 -23.99 -3.00 8.75
CA LEU A 64 -24.56 -3.71 9.89
C LEU A 64 -25.59 -2.86 10.65
N TYR A 65 -25.32 -1.57 10.87
CA TYR A 65 -26.29 -0.67 11.50
C TYR A 65 -27.52 -0.44 10.62
N ASP A 66 -27.33 -0.13 9.34
CA ASP A 66 -28.40 0.14 8.38
C ASP A 66 -29.35 -1.08 8.25
N TYR A 67 -28.80 -2.29 8.25
CA TYR A 67 -29.55 -3.54 8.12
C TYR A 67 -29.94 -4.21 9.45
N SER A 68 -29.55 -3.64 10.61
CA SER A 68 -29.99 -4.17 11.92
C SER A 68 -31.49 -4.00 12.18
N TYR A 69 -32.10 -2.99 11.55
CA TYR A 69 -33.54 -2.68 11.68
C TYR A 69 -34.36 -3.16 10.48
N GLU A 70 -33.73 -3.43 9.34
CA GLU A 70 -34.38 -4.00 8.17
C GLU A 70 -34.40 -5.53 8.31
N TRP A 71 -35.58 -6.10 8.60
CA TRP A 71 -35.74 -7.56 8.63
C TRP A 71 -35.56 -8.12 7.20
N LEU A 72 -34.36 -8.61 6.92
CA LEU A 72 -33.95 -9.15 5.62
C LEU A 72 -34.47 -10.59 5.35
N GLY A 73 -35.16 -11.20 6.32
CA GLY A 73 -35.43 -12.64 6.30
C GLY A 73 -34.14 -13.46 6.24
N SER A 74 -34.22 -14.75 5.90
CA SER A 74 -33.06 -15.63 5.74
C SER A 74 -32.38 -15.48 4.37
N SER A 75 -32.32 -14.26 3.83
CA SER A 75 -31.82 -14.02 2.47
C SER A 75 -30.51 -13.24 2.47
N ASP A 76 -29.54 -13.74 1.72
CA ASP A 76 -28.28 -13.02 1.45
C ASP A 76 -28.55 -11.84 0.52
N GLN A 77 -28.02 -10.68 0.86
CA GLN A 77 -28.04 -9.50 0.00
C GLN A 77 -26.63 -9.03 -0.34
N TRP A 78 -26.42 -8.73 -1.62
CA TRP A 78 -25.18 -8.14 -2.11
C TRP A 78 -25.36 -6.64 -2.28
N VAL A 79 -24.50 -5.86 -1.63
CA VAL A 79 -24.57 -4.40 -1.63
C VAL A 79 -23.22 -3.83 -2.04
N THR A 80 -23.19 -3.07 -3.14
CA THR A 80 -21.99 -2.36 -3.58
C THR A 80 -21.92 -0.98 -2.91
N ARG A 81 -20.88 -0.73 -2.11
CA ARG A 81 -20.58 0.59 -1.52
C ARG A 81 -19.14 0.97 -1.84
N SER A 82 -18.93 2.21 -2.27
CA SER A 82 -17.58 2.74 -2.54
C SER A 82 -16.75 1.88 -3.52
N GLY A 83 -17.41 1.18 -4.46
CA GLY A 83 -16.75 0.28 -5.42
C GLY A 83 -16.36 -1.09 -4.87
N VAL A 84 -16.82 -1.44 -3.67
CA VAL A 84 -16.57 -2.71 -2.98
C VAL A 84 -17.91 -3.43 -2.78
N ASP A 85 -17.95 -4.72 -3.11
CA ASP A 85 -19.15 -5.56 -2.96
C ASP A 85 -19.15 -6.23 -1.59
N TYR A 86 -20.17 -5.94 -0.79
CA TYR A 86 -20.38 -6.52 0.54
C TYR A 86 -21.51 -7.53 0.49
N ARG A 87 -21.36 -8.66 1.19
CA ARG A 87 -22.47 -9.60 1.42
C ARG A 87 -23.03 -9.35 2.81
N VAL A 88 -24.30 -9.04 2.89
CA VAL A 88 -25.08 -8.95 4.13
C VAL A 88 -25.87 -10.25 4.26
N SER A 89 -25.66 -11.01 5.33
CA SER A 89 -26.37 -12.26 5.60
C SER A 89 -27.00 -12.23 6.99
N TYR A 90 -28.15 -12.88 7.13
CA TYR A 90 -28.85 -13.02 8.40
C TYR A 90 -28.93 -14.52 8.73
N HIS A 91 -28.18 -14.95 9.74
CA HIS A 91 -28.11 -16.34 10.18
C HIS A 91 -28.39 -16.42 11.68
N GLU A 92 -29.37 -17.23 12.07
CA GLU A 92 -29.61 -17.62 13.48
C GLU A 92 -29.64 -16.43 14.46
N ASN A 93 -30.40 -15.38 14.14
CA ASN A 93 -30.50 -14.13 14.91
C ASN A 93 -29.21 -13.28 14.96
N ALA A 94 -28.22 -13.53 14.09
CA ALA A 94 -27.05 -12.68 13.92
C ALA A 94 -27.04 -12.05 12.53
N LEU A 95 -26.71 -10.76 12.48
CA LEU A 95 -26.45 -10.04 11.23
C LEU A 95 -24.94 -10.08 10.97
N GLN A 96 -24.58 -10.56 9.78
CA GLN A 96 -23.19 -10.70 9.36
C GLN A 96 -22.95 -9.90 8.09
N VAL A 97 -21.80 -9.22 8.04
CA VAL A 97 -21.34 -8.54 6.82
C VAL A 97 -19.98 -9.10 6.46
N SER A 98 -19.93 -9.83 5.33
CA SER A 98 -18.69 -10.35 4.76
C SER A 98 -18.09 -9.31 3.83
N LEU A 99 -16.83 -8.95 4.11
CA LEU A 99 -16.03 -8.09 3.24
C LEU A 99 -15.42 -8.92 2.10
N PRO A 100 -15.21 -8.35 0.90
CA PRO A 100 -14.49 -9.06 -0.13
C PRO A 100 -13.03 -9.23 0.31
N ASN A 101 -12.62 -10.49 0.41
CA ASN A 101 -11.24 -10.91 0.66
C ASN A 101 -10.68 -10.67 2.09
N GLN A 102 -11.55 -10.48 3.11
CA GLN A 102 -11.14 -10.33 4.52
C GLN A 102 -12.20 -10.91 5.50
N ASP A 103 -11.78 -11.02 6.78
CA ASP A 103 -12.54 -11.52 7.94
C ASP A 103 -13.99 -11.02 8.00
N GLU A 104 -14.90 -11.90 8.42
CA GLU A 104 -16.32 -11.58 8.61
C GLU A 104 -16.52 -10.68 9.82
N ILE A 105 -17.34 -9.64 9.68
CA ILE A 105 -17.78 -8.80 10.80
C ILE A 105 -19.17 -9.29 11.22
N VAL A 106 -19.26 -9.82 12.43
CA VAL A 106 -20.49 -10.42 12.99
C VAL A 106 -21.02 -9.52 14.11
N LEU A 107 -22.30 -9.17 14.04
CA LEU A 107 -23.05 -8.69 15.21
C LEU A 107 -24.05 -9.77 15.63
N GLU A 108 -23.85 -10.31 16.82
CA GLU A 108 -24.88 -11.09 17.50
C GLU A 108 -25.98 -10.14 17.97
N VAL A 109 -27.23 -10.37 17.55
CA VAL A 109 -28.36 -9.64 18.11
C VAL A 109 -28.61 -10.23 19.50
N VAL A 110 -28.20 -9.51 20.54
CA VAL A 110 -28.57 -9.84 21.92
C VAL A 110 -30.06 -9.51 22.06
N GLU A 111 -30.90 -10.54 22.05
CA GLU A 111 -32.33 -10.38 22.38
C GLU A 111 -32.44 -9.78 23.80
N PRO A 112 -33.36 -8.80 24.02
CA PRO A 112 -33.54 -8.13 25.31
C PRO A 112 -34.11 -9.03 26.42
#